data_AF-A0A3C1P1P0-F1
#
_entry.id   AF-A0A3C1P1P0-F1
#
_cell.length_a   1.000
_cell.length_b   1.000
_cell.length_c   1.000
_cell.angle_alpha   90.00
_cell.angle_beta   90.00
_cell.angle_gamma   90.00
#
_symmetry.space_group_name_H-M   'P 1'
#
loop_
_entity.id
_entity.type
_entity.pdbx_description
1 polymer ?
#
loop_
_entity_poly.entity_id
_entity_poly.type
_entity_poly.pdbx_seq_one_letter_code
_entity_poly.pdbx_strand_id
1 'polypeptide(L)'
;MTPALLAPVTVALTTAAMVVLAGPALAAPAPSDAEVGAAYGAMLSKKDAAALGVRGDSMRTFAVSTSDRGTPDAPWLCDLTGIAEVEGKGAPTLFASEVLSLKKGAVSDVSQEIHSYSGAPAAASAYKGILKRITECTGQQQPAAETEGDGQEGMTTQLTHGIRRVQGGSSFAWVRSETTIPGVEGFVSHQYLTVRLVGPYVQIIEVDSEGQNAPNLTAKNIAAADRLTISLGDRWRTS
;
A
#
# COMPACT_ATOMS: atom_id res chain seq x y z
N MET A 1 10.72 14.72 81.08
CA MET A 1 10.02 13.67 80.32
C MET A 1 10.00 14.12 78.86
N THR A 2 10.80 13.45 78.04
CA THR A 2 11.14 13.85 76.67
C THR A 2 10.31 13.01 75.69
N PRO A 3 9.59 13.58 74.71
CA PRO A 3 9.01 12.78 73.64
C PRO A 3 10.04 12.57 72.51
N ALA A 4 10.06 11.33 72.02
CA ALA A 4 10.94 10.82 70.98
C ALA A 4 10.60 11.39 69.60
N LEU A 5 11.63 11.74 68.82
CA LEU A 5 11.52 11.98 67.38
C LEU A 5 11.67 10.65 66.62
N LEU A 6 10.70 10.37 65.75
CA LEU A 6 10.72 9.32 64.74
C LEU A 6 11.63 9.74 63.57
N ALA A 7 12.51 8.83 63.13
CA ALA A 7 13.33 9.00 61.93
C ALA A 7 12.59 8.48 60.68
N PRO A 8 12.73 9.12 59.50
CA PRO A 8 12.14 8.61 58.26
C PRO A 8 13.02 7.54 57.60
N VAL A 9 12.39 6.44 57.18
CA VAL A 9 12.97 5.39 56.35
C VAL A 9 13.02 5.87 54.90
N THR A 10 14.23 5.91 54.31
CA THR A 10 14.42 6.23 52.89
C THR A 10 14.48 4.93 52.10
N VAL A 11 13.56 4.74 51.15
CA VAL A 11 13.55 3.62 50.20
C VAL A 11 14.34 4.06 48.96
N ALA A 12 15.47 3.41 48.68
CA ALA A 12 16.25 3.60 47.46
C ALA A 12 15.68 2.72 46.34
N LEU A 13 15.17 3.34 45.26
CA LEU A 13 14.77 2.67 44.04
C LEU A 13 15.96 2.67 43.06
N THR A 14 16.60 1.53 42.83
CA THR A 14 17.65 1.35 41.83
C THR A 14 17.03 1.03 40.47
N THR A 15 16.87 2.04 39.62
CA THR A 15 16.50 1.85 38.21
C THR A 15 17.76 1.51 37.42
N ALA A 16 17.95 0.23 37.07
CA ALA A 16 18.96 -0.19 36.12
C ALA A 16 18.53 0.24 34.71
N ALA A 17 19.13 1.32 34.20
CA ALA A 17 18.95 1.73 32.82
C ALA A 17 19.71 0.78 31.89
N MET A 18 18.98 -0.08 31.17
CA MET A 18 19.54 -0.81 30.03
C MET A 18 19.83 0.19 28.90
N VAL A 19 21.11 0.51 28.72
CA VAL A 19 21.58 1.23 27.53
C VAL A 19 21.52 0.26 26.36
N VAL A 20 20.43 0.32 25.60
CA VAL A 20 20.39 -0.28 24.26
C VAL A 20 21.31 0.56 23.39
N LEU A 21 22.50 0.03 23.10
CA LEU A 21 23.40 0.58 22.09
C LEU A 21 22.67 0.53 20.74
N ALA A 22 22.07 1.65 20.34
CA ALA A 22 21.61 1.86 18.97
C ALA A 22 22.86 1.94 18.09
N GLY A 23 23.28 0.79 17.54
CA GLY A 23 24.28 0.76 16.48
C GLY A 23 23.80 1.60 15.29
N PRO A 24 24.72 2.19 14.49
CA PRO A 24 24.34 2.91 13.29
C PRO A 24 23.54 1.96 12.39
N ALA A 25 22.31 2.36 12.05
CA ALA A 25 21.51 1.66 11.06
C ALA A 25 22.28 1.70 9.73
N LEU A 26 22.88 0.57 9.35
CA LEU A 26 23.49 0.42 8.05
C LEU A 26 22.38 0.57 7.00
N ALA A 27 22.59 1.48 6.05
CA ALA A 27 21.68 1.71 4.94
C ALA A 27 21.46 0.39 4.17
N ALA A 28 20.24 0.19 3.66
CA ALA A 28 20.01 -0.90 2.72
C ALA A 28 20.81 -0.58 1.44
N PRO A 29 21.64 -1.49 0.92
CA PRO A 29 22.35 -1.25 -0.31
C PRO A 29 21.34 -1.05 -1.45
N ALA A 30 21.65 -0.12 -2.36
CA ALA A 30 20.88 0.03 -3.59
C ALA A 30 20.86 -1.31 -4.36
N PRO A 31 19.74 -1.67 -5.02
CA PRO A 31 19.68 -2.85 -5.87
C PRO A 31 20.73 -2.80 -6.96
N SER A 32 21.32 -3.96 -7.27
CA SER A 32 22.20 -4.13 -8.42
C SER A 32 21.44 -4.04 -9.74
N ASP A 33 22.14 -3.71 -10.83
CA ASP A 33 21.56 -3.67 -12.18
C ASP A 33 20.90 -5.00 -12.58
N ALA A 34 21.47 -6.13 -12.14
CA ALA A 34 20.91 -7.46 -12.38
C ALA A 34 19.56 -7.66 -11.65
N GLU A 35 19.47 -7.20 -10.40
CA GLU A 35 18.21 -7.23 -9.63
C GLU A 35 17.16 -6.30 -10.25
N VAL A 36 17.55 -5.09 -10.68
CA VAL A 36 16.66 -4.15 -11.37
C VAL A 36 16.15 -4.75 -12.68
N GLY A 37 17.03 -5.38 -13.47
CA GLY A 37 16.66 -6.05 -14.72
C GLY A 37 15.71 -7.23 -14.51
N ALA A 38 15.95 -8.05 -13.50
CA ALA A 38 15.07 -9.16 -13.12
C ALA A 38 13.70 -8.63 -12.65
N ALA A 39 13.68 -7.60 -11.80
CA ALA A 39 12.47 -6.93 -11.33
C ALA A 39 11.63 -6.40 -12.51
N TYR A 40 12.25 -5.68 -13.45
CA TYR A 40 11.54 -5.12 -14.61
C TYR A 40 10.78 -6.19 -15.41
N GLY A 41 11.36 -7.40 -15.55
CA GLY A 41 10.75 -8.53 -16.25
C GLY A 41 9.68 -9.28 -15.44
N ALA A 42 9.77 -9.27 -14.11
CA ALA A 42 8.79 -9.89 -13.22
C ALA A 42 7.56 -9.02 -12.96
N MET A 43 7.70 -7.70 -13.09
CA MET A 43 6.66 -6.69 -12.83
C MET A 43 5.57 -6.65 -13.91
N LEU A 44 4.48 -5.97 -13.55
CA LEU A 44 3.30 -5.70 -14.37
C LEU A 44 3.71 -5.24 -15.77
N SER A 45 3.19 -5.91 -16.78
CA SER A 45 3.38 -5.56 -18.18
C SER A 45 2.13 -4.93 -18.79
N LYS A 46 2.26 -4.28 -19.96
CA LYS A 46 1.10 -3.82 -20.73
C LYS A 46 0.11 -4.95 -21.07
N LYS A 47 0.61 -6.18 -21.25
CA LYS A 47 -0.23 -7.37 -21.50
C LYS A 47 -1.07 -7.74 -20.28
N ASP A 48 -0.49 -7.66 -19.09
CA ASP A 48 -1.20 -7.91 -17.83
C ASP A 48 -2.28 -6.84 -17.63
N ALA A 49 -1.95 -5.55 -17.82
CA ALA A 49 -2.90 -4.44 -17.72
C ALA A 49 -4.07 -4.52 -18.75
N ALA A 50 -3.80 -5.01 -19.96
CA ALA A 50 -4.85 -5.22 -20.98
C ALA A 50 -5.92 -6.26 -20.57
N ALA A 51 -5.58 -7.19 -19.68
CA ALA A 51 -6.52 -8.13 -19.09
C ALA A 51 -7.47 -7.45 -18.09
N LEU A 52 -7.04 -6.34 -17.50
CA LEU A 52 -7.79 -5.50 -16.57
C LEU A 52 -8.60 -4.40 -17.25
N GLY A 53 -8.44 -4.20 -18.56
CA GLY A 53 -9.23 -3.24 -19.33
C GLY A 53 -8.44 -2.02 -19.80
N VAL A 54 -7.23 -1.81 -19.30
CA VAL A 54 -6.30 -0.77 -19.76
C VAL A 54 -5.71 -1.18 -21.10
N ARG A 55 -6.31 -0.68 -22.20
CA ARG A 55 -6.03 -1.09 -23.58
C ARG A 55 -5.85 0.10 -24.50
N GLY A 56 -5.20 -0.14 -25.63
CA GLY A 56 -4.95 0.88 -26.65
C GLY A 56 -3.60 1.56 -26.42
N ASP A 57 -3.55 2.86 -26.69
CA ASP A 57 -2.36 3.68 -26.49
C ASP A 57 -2.12 3.89 -24.98
N SER A 58 -1.40 2.96 -24.38
CA SER A 58 -1.01 3.00 -22.96
C SER A 58 0.48 3.27 -22.79
N MET A 59 0.83 3.95 -21.71
CA MET A 59 2.21 4.11 -21.25
C MET A 59 2.51 3.07 -20.18
N ARG A 60 3.73 2.55 -20.15
CA ARG A 60 4.23 1.75 -19.01
C ARG A 60 5.40 2.50 -18.40
N THR A 61 5.33 2.76 -17.10
CA THR A 61 6.45 3.27 -16.32
C THR A 61 7.01 2.16 -15.43
N PHE A 62 8.27 2.30 -15.05
CA PHE A 62 8.92 1.48 -14.06
C PHE A 62 9.91 2.34 -13.29
N ALA A 63 9.87 2.25 -11.98
CA ALA A 63 10.73 3.01 -11.08
C ALA A 63 11.23 2.13 -9.94
N VAL A 64 12.42 2.49 -9.45
CA VAL A 64 13.01 1.90 -8.25
C VAL A 64 13.36 3.05 -7.32
N SER A 65 12.82 3.02 -6.11
CA SER A 65 13.05 4.01 -5.08
C SER A 65 13.70 3.33 -3.88
N THR A 66 14.79 3.91 -3.38
CA THR A 66 15.52 3.41 -2.21
C THR A 66 15.70 4.54 -1.21
N SER A 67 15.53 4.23 0.07
CA SER A 67 15.85 5.17 1.14
C SER A 67 16.94 4.62 2.05
N ASP A 68 17.98 5.42 2.27
CA ASP A 68 19.04 5.13 3.23
C ASP A 68 18.53 5.20 4.69
N ARG A 69 17.43 5.93 4.93
CA ARG A 69 16.81 6.10 6.24
C ARG A 69 15.29 6.09 6.13
N GLY A 70 14.67 5.07 6.72
CA GLY A 70 13.22 4.93 6.73
C GLY A 70 12.71 4.19 5.50
N THR A 71 11.71 4.74 4.83
CA THR A 71 11.01 4.11 3.72
C THR A 71 10.81 5.17 2.63
N PRO A 72 11.08 4.87 1.34
CA PRO A 72 10.86 5.83 0.27
C PRO A 72 9.36 6.11 0.11
N ASP A 73 8.53 5.12 0.42
CA ASP A 73 7.08 5.25 0.49
C ASP A 73 6.49 4.16 1.41
N ALA A 74 5.28 4.40 1.91
CA ALA A 74 4.51 3.43 2.68
C ALA A 74 3.38 2.83 1.83
N PRO A 75 3.03 1.54 2.01
CA PRO A 75 1.86 0.93 1.37
C PRO A 75 0.57 1.70 1.68
N TRP A 76 0.13 2.61 0.83
CA TRP A 76 -1.18 3.25 0.98
C TRP A 76 -2.30 2.21 0.79
N LEU A 77 -3.38 2.29 1.57
CA LEU A 77 -4.50 1.32 1.54
C LEU A 77 -5.87 1.97 1.26
N CYS A 78 -6.14 3.13 1.87
CA CYS A 78 -7.34 3.93 1.67
C CYS A 78 -7.26 5.27 2.40
N ASP A 79 -8.03 6.25 1.93
CA ASP A 79 -8.28 7.50 2.66
C ASP A 79 -9.51 7.39 3.54
N LEU A 80 -9.41 7.95 4.75
CA LEU A 80 -10.50 8.10 5.70
C LEU A 80 -10.99 9.54 5.73
N THR A 81 -11.97 9.82 6.58
CA THR A 81 -12.52 11.16 6.74
C THR A 81 -11.46 12.17 7.22
N GLY A 82 -11.39 13.32 6.55
CA GLY A 82 -10.38 14.35 6.81
C GLY A 82 -9.03 14.01 6.19
N ILE A 83 -7.94 14.37 6.87
CA ILE A 83 -6.55 14.14 6.39
C ILE A 83 -6.01 12.76 6.79
N ALA A 84 -6.89 11.84 7.21
CA ALA A 84 -6.47 10.57 7.77
C ALA A 84 -6.32 9.54 6.65
N GLU A 85 -5.14 8.94 6.56
CA GLU A 85 -4.83 7.90 5.58
C GLU A 85 -4.49 6.59 6.30
N VAL A 86 -4.84 5.47 5.68
CA VAL A 86 -4.48 4.14 6.17
C VAL A 86 -3.28 3.63 5.39
N GLU A 87 -2.12 3.64 6.03
CA GLU A 87 -0.88 3.15 5.41
C GLU A 87 -0.33 1.89 6.09
N GLY A 88 0.42 1.09 5.37
CA GLY A 88 1.25 0.01 5.91
C GLY A 88 2.59 0.51 6.43
N LYS A 89 3.41 -0.44 6.90
CA LYS A 89 4.82 -0.14 7.17
C LYS A 89 5.61 -0.24 5.86
N GLY A 90 6.18 0.87 5.40
CA GLY A 90 7.03 0.88 4.22
C GLY A 90 8.28 0.00 4.32
N ALA A 91 8.89 -0.24 3.18
CA ALA A 91 10.14 -0.98 3.04
C ALA A 91 11.30 -0.04 2.67
N PRO A 92 12.59 -0.41 2.86
CA PRO A 92 13.71 0.42 2.43
C PRO A 92 13.82 0.58 0.90
N THR A 93 13.30 -0.39 0.14
CA THR A 93 13.30 -0.40 -1.32
C THR A 93 11.89 -0.66 -1.84
N LEU A 94 11.48 0.13 -2.82
CA LEU A 94 10.22 0.01 -3.56
C LEU A 94 10.54 -0.16 -5.04
N PHE A 95 9.99 -1.21 -5.65
CA PHE A 95 9.88 -1.30 -7.12
C PHE A 95 8.43 -0.99 -7.50
N ALA A 96 8.23 -0.06 -8.43
CA ALA A 96 6.91 0.32 -8.91
C ALA A 96 6.82 0.15 -10.43
N SER A 97 5.70 -0.36 -10.94
CA SER A 97 5.39 -0.36 -12.36
C SER A 97 3.93 -0.03 -12.55
N GLU A 98 3.68 0.94 -13.41
CA GLU A 98 2.34 1.44 -13.69
C GLU A 98 2.08 1.32 -15.20
N VAL A 99 0.84 1.01 -15.56
CA VAL A 99 0.37 1.07 -16.93
C VAL A 99 -0.89 1.92 -16.96
N LEU A 100 -0.80 3.09 -17.60
CA LEU A 100 -1.91 4.04 -17.68
C LEU A 100 -2.41 4.19 -19.12
N SER A 101 -3.70 4.41 -19.27
CA SER A 101 -4.35 4.77 -20.53
C SER A 101 -5.29 5.95 -20.31
N LEU A 102 -5.14 6.98 -21.14
CA LEU A 102 -6.06 8.13 -21.17
C LEU A 102 -7.10 7.91 -22.27
N LYS A 103 -8.39 7.97 -21.92
CA LYS A 103 -9.46 7.82 -22.91
C LYS A 103 -10.66 8.69 -22.58
N LYS A 104 -10.94 9.66 -23.48
CA LYS A 104 -12.19 10.45 -23.50
C LYS A 104 -12.56 11.07 -22.13
N GLY A 105 -11.59 11.64 -21.42
CA GLY A 105 -11.84 12.30 -20.13
C GLY A 105 -11.90 11.37 -18.92
N ALA A 106 -11.56 10.08 -19.10
CA ALA A 106 -11.29 9.14 -18.03
C ALA A 106 -9.85 8.64 -18.11
N VAL A 107 -9.27 8.39 -16.95
CA VAL A 107 -8.00 7.68 -16.76
C VAL A 107 -8.33 6.26 -16.35
N SER A 108 -7.61 5.29 -16.90
CA SER A 108 -7.62 3.94 -16.36
C SER A 108 -6.19 3.46 -16.27
N ASP A 109 -5.79 3.03 -15.08
CA ASP A 109 -4.45 2.55 -14.83
C ASP A 109 -4.46 1.28 -13.98
N VAL A 110 -3.32 0.63 -14.00
CA VAL A 110 -2.99 -0.48 -13.12
C VAL A 110 -1.59 -0.24 -12.64
N SER A 111 -1.40 -0.24 -11.33
CA SER A 111 -0.08 -0.18 -10.72
C SER A 111 0.25 -1.48 -10.00
N GLN A 112 1.53 -1.79 -9.93
CA GLN A 112 2.09 -2.81 -9.07
C GLN A 112 3.24 -2.19 -8.28
N GLU A 113 3.20 -2.41 -6.98
CA GLU A 113 4.29 -2.09 -6.08
C GLU A 113 4.85 -3.35 -5.42
N ILE A 114 6.16 -3.35 -5.22
CA ILE A 114 6.89 -4.38 -4.49
C ILE A 114 7.75 -3.70 -3.44
N HIS A 115 7.28 -3.82 -2.20
CA HIS A 115 7.96 -3.35 -1.00
C HIS A 115 8.92 -4.44 -0.54
N SER A 116 10.22 -4.20 -0.68
CA SER A 116 11.30 -5.16 -0.41
C SER A 116 11.93 -4.97 0.95
N TYR A 117 11.64 -5.90 1.87
CA TYR A 117 12.14 -5.85 3.24
C TYR A 117 13.45 -6.63 3.38
N SER A 118 14.15 -6.44 4.49
CA SER A 118 15.41 -7.13 4.81
C SER A 118 15.30 -8.66 4.94
N GLY A 119 14.08 -9.22 4.87
CA GLY A 119 13.84 -10.65 4.88
C GLY A 119 12.37 -11.01 5.14
N ALA A 120 12.05 -12.29 4.97
CA ALA A 120 10.69 -12.81 5.15
C ALA A 120 10.06 -12.51 6.52
N PRO A 121 10.77 -12.55 7.67
CA PRO A 121 10.19 -12.17 8.95
C PRO A 121 9.78 -10.69 9.03
N ALA A 122 10.58 -9.80 8.43
CA ALA A 122 10.29 -8.37 8.40
C ALA A 122 9.07 -8.08 7.51
N ALA A 123 9.02 -8.68 6.32
CA ALA A 123 7.88 -8.58 5.42
C ALA A 123 6.60 -9.15 6.04
N ALA A 124 6.67 -10.31 6.71
CA ALA A 124 5.53 -10.91 7.39
C ALA A 124 5.00 -10.03 8.53
N SER A 125 5.89 -9.39 9.28
CA SER A 125 5.53 -8.43 10.34
C SER A 125 4.84 -7.20 9.75
N ALA A 126 5.39 -6.61 8.69
CA ALA A 126 4.78 -5.48 7.99
C ALA A 126 3.40 -5.85 7.41
N TYR A 127 3.29 -7.01 6.75
CA TYR A 127 2.03 -7.52 6.22
C TYR A 127 0.99 -7.77 7.31
N LYS A 128 1.37 -8.32 8.47
CA LYS A 128 0.46 -8.45 9.61
C LYS A 128 -0.06 -7.08 10.08
N GLY A 129 0.78 -6.05 10.05
CA GLY A 129 0.38 -4.67 10.31
C GLY A 129 -0.66 -4.17 9.30
N ILE A 130 -0.42 -4.41 8.01
CA ILE A 130 -1.36 -4.10 6.93
C ILE A 130 -2.70 -4.81 7.14
N LEU A 131 -2.69 -6.11 7.43
CA LEU A 131 -3.91 -6.89 7.68
C LEU A 131 -4.73 -6.34 8.86
N LYS A 132 -4.09 -5.71 9.85
CA LYS A 132 -4.81 -5.05 10.94
C LYS A 132 -5.43 -3.74 10.47
N ARG A 133 -4.65 -2.91 9.78
CA ARG A 133 -5.05 -1.56 9.36
C ARG A 133 -6.11 -1.57 8.26
N ILE A 134 -6.10 -2.55 7.36
CA ILE A 134 -7.08 -2.66 6.28
C ILE A 134 -8.53 -2.76 6.79
N THR A 135 -8.74 -3.20 8.03
CA THR A 135 -10.08 -3.26 8.64
C THR A 135 -10.71 -1.89 8.86
N GLU A 136 -9.90 -0.84 8.85
CA GLU A 136 -10.32 0.57 8.95
C GLU A 136 -10.90 1.08 7.61
N CYS A 137 -10.55 0.45 6.49
CA CYS A 137 -11.06 0.78 5.14
C CYS A 137 -12.50 0.28 4.95
N THR A 138 -13.47 0.93 5.59
CA THR A 138 -14.88 0.53 5.54
C THR A 138 -15.82 1.72 5.65
N GLY A 139 -17.03 1.56 5.12
CA GLY A 139 -18.09 2.55 5.22
C GLY A 139 -17.88 3.75 4.30
N GLN A 140 -18.72 4.75 4.49
CA GLN A 140 -18.65 6.02 3.77
C GLN A 140 -17.64 6.94 4.47
N GLN A 141 -16.70 7.48 3.72
CA GLN A 141 -15.65 8.40 4.16
C GLN A 141 -15.75 9.72 3.39
N GLN A 142 -15.23 10.79 3.99
CA GLN A 142 -15.11 12.11 3.36
C GLN A 142 -13.66 12.60 3.48
N PRO A 143 -12.76 12.13 2.59
CA PRO A 143 -11.38 12.60 2.57
C PRO A 143 -11.30 14.12 2.45
N ALA A 144 -10.25 14.71 3.03
CA ALA A 144 -9.99 16.12 2.87
C ALA A 144 -9.74 16.43 1.38
N ALA A 145 -10.20 17.60 0.93
CA ALA A 145 -9.76 18.11 -0.36
C ALA A 145 -8.24 18.33 -0.31
N GLU A 146 -7.51 17.84 -1.31
CA GLU A 146 -6.09 18.14 -1.43
C GLU A 146 -5.90 19.67 -1.48
N THR A 147 -5.10 20.19 -0.55
CA THR A 147 -5.06 21.63 -0.21
C THR A 147 -4.40 22.53 -1.26
N GLU A 148 -4.07 22.05 -2.45
CA GLU A 148 -3.37 22.83 -3.49
C GLU A 148 -4.16 22.88 -4.80
N GLY A 149 -5.06 23.87 -4.89
CA GLY A 149 -5.67 24.30 -6.16
C GLY A 149 -7.05 23.71 -6.39
N ASP A 150 -8.06 24.57 -6.31
CA ASP A 150 -9.44 24.33 -6.73
C ASP A 150 -10.17 23.27 -5.90
N GLY A 151 -10.50 23.68 -4.66
CA GLY A 151 -11.14 22.84 -3.64
C GLY A 151 -12.31 22.01 -4.16
N GLN A 152 -12.10 20.69 -4.19
CA GLN A 152 -13.18 19.73 -4.20
C GLN A 152 -13.60 19.44 -2.77
N GLU A 153 -14.17 20.45 -2.11
CA GLU A 153 -14.93 20.21 -0.88
C GLU A 153 -16.04 19.19 -1.18
N GLY A 154 -16.10 18.10 -0.39
CA GLY A 154 -17.25 17.21 -0.37
C GLY A 154 -17.09 15.85 -1.05
N MET A 155 -15.89 15.44 -1.47
CA MET A 155 -15.66 14.06 -1.93
C MET A 155 -16.26 13.04 -0.95
N THR A 156 -16.94 12.05 -1.51
CA THR A 156 -17.51 10.94 -0.76
C THR A 156 -16.99 9.64 -1.32
N THR A 157 -16.31 8.87 -0.49
CA THR A 157 -15.71 7.59 -0.84
C THR A 157 -16.41 6.46 -0.10
N GLN A 158 -16.94 5.48 -0.82
CA GLN A 158 -17.47 4.26 -0.24
C GLN A 158 -16.37 3.19 -0.23
N LEU A 159 -15.94 2.79 0.96
CA LEU A 159 -14.92 1.77 1.16
C LEU A 159 -15.52 0.42 1.55
N THR A 160 -14.93 -0.64 1.01
CA THR A 160 -15.13 -2.03 1.45
C THR A 160 -13.81 -2.78 1.40
N HIS A 161 -13.63 -3.75 2.29
CA HIS A 161 -12.41 -4.56 2.33
C HIS A 161 -12.72 -6.04 2.54
N GLY A 162 -11.69 -6.87 2.40
CA GLY A 162 -11.77 -8.27 2.80
C GLY A 162 -10.45 -9.02 2.63
N ILE A 163 -10.55 -10.33 2.83
CA ILE A 163 -9.44 -11.27 2.67
C ILE A 163 -9.89 -12.39 1.74
N ARG A 164 -9.10 -12.69 0.72
CA ARG A 164 -9.30 -13.84 -0.16
C ARG A 164 -8.23 -14.89 0.11
N ARG A 165 -8.66 -16.15 0.18
CA ARG A 165 -7.76 -17.30 0.26
C ARG A 165 -7.44 -17.78 -1.14
N VAL A 166 -6.16 -18.02 -1.42
CA VAL A 166 -5.70 -18.63 -2.67
C VAL A 166 -5.69 -20.14 -2.49
N GLN A 167 -6.17 -20.87 -3.51
CA GLN A 167 -6.14 -22.33 -3.48
C GLN A 167 -4.67 -22.81 -3.43
N GLY A 168 -4.34 -23.61 -2.40
CA GLY A 168 -2.99 -24.15 -2.24
C GLY A 168 -1.96 -23.22 -1.60
N GLY A 169 -2.35 -22.09 -0.98
CA GLY A 169 -1.37 -21.21 -0.34
C GLY A 169 -1.91 -19.96 0.37
N SER A 170 -1.04 -18.95 0.44
CA SER A 170 -1.20 -17.69 1.18
C SER A 170 -2.44 -16.89 0.76
N SER A 171 -3.11 -16.24 1.71
CA SER A 171 -4.18 -15.28 1.45
C SER A 171 -3.65 -13.91 1.01
N PHE A 172 -4.46 -13.15 0.29
CA PHE A 172 -4.25 -11.73 0.05
C PHE A 172 -5.43 -10.91 0.60
N ALA A 173 -5.13 -9.70 1.03
CA ALA A 173 -6.14 -8.72 1.46
C ALA A 173 -6.54 -7.84 0.27
N TRP A 174 -7.72 -7.23 0.33
CA TRP A 174 -8.17 -6.31 -0.70
C TRP A 174 -8.99 -5.16 -0.12
N VAL A 175 -8.92 -4.02 -0.79
CA VAL A 175 -9.77 -2.84 -0.59
C VAL A 175 -10.43 -2.50 -1.92
N ARG A 176 -11.68 -2.08 -1.87
CA ARG A 176 -12.40 -1.49 -2.99
C ARG A 176 -12.95 -0.15 -2.55
N SER A 177 -12.73 0.87 -3.36
CA SER A 177 -13.28 2.20 -3.17
C SER A 177 -14.14 2.62 -4.37
N GLU A 178 -15.13 3.46 -4.10
CA GLU A 178 -15.87 4.20 -5.12
C GLU A 178 -16.02 5.64 -4.62
N THR A 179 -15.42 6.59 -5.32
CA THR A 179 -15.42 8.01 -4.94
C THR A 179 -16.29 8.80 -5.88
N THR A 180 -17.10 9.70 -5.32
CA THR A 180 -17.97 10.63 -6.06
C THR A 180 -17.78 12.04 -5.51
N ILE A 181 -18.05 13.05 -6.34
CA ILE A 181 -18.02 14.45 -5.93
C ILE A 181 -19.43 15.04 -6.06
N PRO A 182 -20.07 15.44 -4.95
CA PRO A 182 -21.36 16.11 -4.97
C PRO A 182 -21.34 17.35 -5.88
N GLY A 183 -22.33 17.47 -6.75
CA GLY A 183 -22.45 18.62 -7.67
C GLY A 183 -21.59 18.53 -8.93
N VAL A 184 -20.69 17.56 -9.05
CA VAL A 184 -19.95 17.27 -10.30
C VAL A 184 -20.59 16.08 -10.98
N GLU A 185 -21.54 16.36 -11.86
CA GLU A 185 -22.26 15.31 -12.59
C GLU A 185 -21.28 14.45 -13.39
N GLY A 186 -21.35 13.13 -13.21
CA GLY A 186 -20.60 12.14 -13.99
C GLY A 186 -19.16 11.91 -13.56
N PHE A 187 -18.59 12.67 -12.61
CA PHE A 187 -17.29 12.28 -12.04
C PHE A 187 -17.45 11.07 -11.12
N VAL A 188 -16.59 10.07 -11.32
CA VAL A 188 -16.46 8.92 -10.43
C VAL A 188 -15.02 8.38 -10.49
N SER A 189 -14.51 7.90 -9.36
CA SER A 189 -13.28 7.08 -9.29
C SER A 189 -13.62 5.71 -8.71
N HIS A 190 -13.07 4.66 -9.31
CA HIS A 190 -13.27 3.28 -8.91
C HIS A 190 -11.93 2.58 -8.74
N GLN A 191 -11.58 2.26 -7.50
CA GLN A 191 -10.32 1.63 -7.18
C GLN A 191 -10.52 0.20 -6.68
N TYR A 192 -9.59 -0.69 -7.03
CA TYR A 192 -9.46 -2.00 -6.43
C TYR A 192 -7.99 -2.31 -6.14
N LEU A 193 -7.67 -2.37 -4.84
CA LEU A 193 -6.33 -2.64 -4.33
C LEU A 193 -6.27 -4.05 -3.74
N THR A 194 -5.17 -4.76 -3.99
CA THR A 194 -4.86 -6.04 -3.36
C THR A 194 -3.48 -6.02 -2.74
N VAL A 195 -3.32 -6.67 -1.57
CA VAL A 195 -2.04 -6.79 -0.88
C VAL A 195 -1.72 -8.24 -0.59
N ARG A 196 -0.52 -8.70 -0.97
CA ARG A 196 -0.08 -10.08 -0.76
C ARG A 196 1.36 -10.13 -0.24
N LEU A 197 1.59 -10.96 0.78
CA LEU A 197 2.92 -11.35 1.21
C LEU A 197 3.53 -12.39 0.27
N VAL A 198 4.75 -12.14 -0.20
CA VAL A 198 5.51 -13.00 -1.10
C VAL A 198 6.96 -13.07 -0.60
N GLY A 199 7.29 -14.05 0.24
CA GLY A 199 8.66 -14.20 0.77
C GLY A 199 9.11 -12.94 1.52
N PRO A 200 10.22 -12.28 1.13
CA PRO A 200 10.70 -11.02 1.72
C PRO A 200 9.99 -9.77 1.17
N TYR A 201 8.96 -9.93 0.35
CA TYR A 201 8.26 -8.83 -0.32
C TYR A 201 6.81 -8.70 0.15
N VAL A 202 6.31 -7.46 0.17
CA VAL A 202 4.87 -7.18 0.12
C VAL A 202 4.55 -6.63 -1.26
N GLN A 203 3.66 -7.31 -1.96
CA GLN A 203 3.15 -6.88 -3.25
C GLN A 203 1.83 -6.15 -3.07
N ILE A 204 1.69 -5.02 -3.74
CA ILE A 204 0.42 -4.31 -3.93
C ILE A 204 0.10 -4.31 -5.42
N ILE A 205 -1.16 -4.55 -5.77
CA ILE A 205 -1.68 -4.26 -7.10
C ILE A 205 -2.87 -3.36 -6.92
N GLU A 206 -2.88 -2.27 -7.65
CA GLU A 206 -3.99 -1.34 -7.72
C GLU A 206 -4.53 -1.29 -9.15
N VAL A 207 -5.84 -1.14 -9.25
CA VAL A 207 -6.55 -0.90 -10.50
C VAL A 207 -7.43 0.30 -10.24
N ASP A 208 -7.24 1.36 -11.02
CA ASP A 208 -8.09 2.54 -10.94
C ASP A 208 -8.73 2.86 -12.29
N SER A 209 -9.90 3.47 -12.19
CA SER A 209 -10.66 4.01 -13.30
C SER A 209 -11.40 5.25 -12.80
N GLU A 210 -10.87 6.41 -13.16
CA GLU A 210 -11.33 7.71 -12.66
C GLU A 210 -11.64 8.72 -13.76
N GLY A 211 -12.45 9.72 -13.40
CA GLY A 211 -12.79 10.86 -14.26
C GLY A 211 -14.24 10.86 -14.73
N GLN A 212 -14.49 11.60 -15.81
CA GLN A 212 -15.84 11.85 -16.31
C GLN A 212 -16.42 10.61 -16.99
N ASN A 213 -17.49 10.05 -16.42
CA ASN A 213 -18.14 8.81 -16.83
C ASN A 213 -17.15 7.62 -16.87
N ALA A 214 -16.21 7.58 -15.93
CA ALA A 214 -15.26 6.49 -15.83
C ALA A 214 -16.00 5.15 -15.65
N PRO A 215 -15.60 4.08 -16.35
CA PRO A 215 -16.30 2.81 -16.29
C PRO A 215 -16.11 2.12 -14.93
N ASN A 216 -17.18 1.57 -14.36
CA ASN A 216 -17.09 0.80 -13.13
C ASN A 216 -16.15 -0.41 -13.29
N LEU A 217 -15.39 -0.72 -12.22
CA LEU A 217 -14.67 -1.98 -12.12
C LEU A 217 -15.66 -3.15 -11.99
N THR A 218 -15.75 -3.95 -13.05
CA THR A 218 -16.66 -5.10 -13.09
C THR A 218 -16.11 -6.27 -12.26
N ALA A 219 -16.96 -7.24 -11.93
CA ALA A 219 -16.53 -8.50 -11.31
C ALA A 219 -15.44 -9.23 -12.13
N LYS A 220 -15.42 -9.06 -13.47
CA LYS A 220 -14.38 -9.61 -14.33
C LYS A 220 -13.03 -8.90 -14.14
N ASN A 221 -13.05 -7.58 -13.96
CA ASN A 221 -11.83 -6.81 -13.68
C ASN A 221 -11.26 -7.23 -12.31
N ILE A 222 -12.10 -7.28 -11.28
CA ILE A 222 -11.72 -7.73 -9.93
C ILE A 222 -11.14 -9.15 -9.96
N ALA A 223 -11.80 -10.10 -10.63
CA ALA A 223 -11.28 -11.46 -10.75
C ALA A 223 -9.97 -11.55 -11.57
N ALA A 224 -9.75 -10.62 -12.50
CA ALA A 224 -8.47 -10.51 -13.21
C ALA A 224 -7.37 -9.93 -12.31
N ALA A 225 -7.70 -8.93 -11.48
CA ALA A 225 -6.77 -8.36 -10.50
C ALA A 225 -6.34 -9.44 -9.51
N ASP A 226 -7.30 -10.17 -8.91
CA ASP A 226 -7.04 -11.32 -8.03
C ASP A 226 -6.06 -12.33 -8.64
N ARG A 227 -6.23 -12.67 -9.93
CA ARG A 227 -5.32 -13.59 -10.65
C ARG A 227 -3.95 -12.99 -10.88
N LEU A 228 -3.85 -11.69 -11.15
CA LEU A 228 -2.58 -10.98 -11.29
C LEU A 228 -1.85 -10.90 -9.95
N THR A 229 -2.56 -10.67 -8.84
CA THR A 229 -2.00 -10.68 -7.48
C THR A 229 -1.31 -12.01 -7.19
N ILE A 230 -1.92 -13.11 -7.62
CA ILE A 230 -1.33 -14.45 -7.50
C ILE A 230 -0.16 -14.61 -8.47
N SER A 231 -0.40 -14.45 -9.78
CA SER A 231 0.59 -14.80 -10.81
C SER A 231 1.83 -13.90 -10.81
N LEU A 232 1.70 -12.59 -10.59
CA LEU A 232 2.85 -11.68 -10.47
C LEU A 232 3.62 -11.94 -9.19
N GLY A 233 2.93 -12.21 -8.08
CA GLY A 233 3.60 -12.57 -6.84
C GLY A 233 4.37 -13.89 -6.96
N ASP A 234 3.83 -14.85 -7.71
CA ASP A 234 4.53 -16.10 -7.97
C ASP A 234 5.76 -15.91 -8.87
N ARG A 235 5.73 -14.98 -9.84
CA ARG A 235 6.91 -14.58 -10.63
C ARG A 235 8.02 -14.05 -9.72
N TRP A 236 7.68 -13.14 -8.81
CA TRP A 236 8.60 -12.53 -7.83
C TRP A 236 9.19 -13.50 -6.82
N ARG A 237 8.49 -14.60 -6.52
CA ARG A 237 9.02 -15.67 -5.67
C ARG A 237 10.15 -16.47 -6.36
N THR A 238 10.18 -16.45 -7.69
CA THR A 238 11.09 -17.26 -8.51
C THR A 238 12.18 -16.48 -9.23
N SER A 239 12.10 -15.14 -9.19
CA SER A 239 13.13 -14.20 -9.66
C SER A 239 14.24 -14.04 -8.64
#